data_AF-A0AAV6HD19-F1
#
_entry.id   AF-A0AAV6HD19-F1
#
_cell.length_a   1.000
_cell.length_b   1.000
_cell.length_c   1.000
_cell.angle_alpha   90.00
_cell.angle_beta   90.00
_cell.angle_gamma   90.00
#
_symmetry.space_group_name_H-M   'P 1'
#
loop_
_entity.id
_entity.type
_entity.pdbx_description
1 polymer ?
#
loop_
_entity_poly.entity_id
_entity_poly.type
_entity_poly.pdbx_seq_one_letter_code
_entity_poly.pdbx_strand_id
1 'polypeptide(L)'
;DLGRENADHSVDTAIEDLKAVPWGLRRLLNWIKEEYADPDIYITENGVATDSGTTVDDPDRIFFYKTYIDEALKAYSLDGVRVKGFMASSLMDSFEWLNGYRVGFGLHHVDFQNPSRPRTPKYSAHYYYQIIRDNGFPQPSGDNVLYGHFREDFAWSTSTAAFQIEGGWRADGKGLSIWDQFSHTPLRVGDDENGDIACDSYNKIPEDLAMLKILKVNHYRFSVSWPRILPDGTTSFINTAGLDYYHRLVDARHIINIDGK
;
A
#
# COMPACT_ATOMS: atom_id res chain seq x y z
N ASP A 1 -11.99 27.72 -15.45
CA ASP A 1 -10.63 27.15 -15.58
C ASP A 1 -10.52 26.02 -14.57
N LEU A 2 -11.07 24.85 -14.91
CA LEU A 2 -10.99 23.65 -14.09
C LEU A 2 -9.56 23.13 -14.27
N GLY A 3 -8.67 23.63 -13.41
CA GLY A 3 -7.24 23.42 -13.50
C GLY A 3 -6.91 21.95 -13.74
N ARG A 4 -6.05 21.73 -14.74
CA ARG A 4 -5.29 20.49 -14.92
C ARG A 4 -4.45 20.26 -13.66
N GLU A 5 -5.05 19.82 -12.57
CA GLU A 5 -4.31 19.09 -11.55
C GLU A 5 -3.82 17.81 -12.22
N ASN A 6 -2.50 17.61 -12.17
CA ASN A 6 -1.80 16.54 -12.85
C ASN A 6 -2.44 15.18 -12.52
N ALA A 7 -3.16 14.60 -13.48
CA ALA A 7 -3.57 13.20 -13.47
C ALA A 7 -2.36 12.24 -13.63
N ASP A 8 -1.14 12.74 -13.49
CA ASP A 8 0.14 12.03 -13.69
C ASP A 8 0.32 10.86 -12.70
N HIS A 9 -0.34 10.91 -11.55
CA HIS A 9 -0.39 9.81 -10.58
C HIS A 9 -1.61 8.88 -10.75
N SER A 10 -2.42 9.08 -11.79
CA SER A 10 -3.61 8.26 -12.03
C SER A 10 -3.25 6.99 -12.78
N VAL A 11 -3.97 5.91 -12.49
CA VAL A 11 -3.69 4.58 -13.05
C VAL A 11 -3.99 4.58 -14.55
N ASP A 12 -3.05 4.06 -15.33
CA ASP A 12 -3.22 3.82 -16.76
C ASP A 12 -4.29 2.77 -17.02
N THR A 13 -4.98 2.90 -18.17
CA THR A 13 -5.93 1.89 -18.62
C THR A 13 -5.36 1.15 -19.83
N ALA A 14 -6.05 0.09 -20.28
CA ALA A 14 -5.67 -0.64 -21.50
C ALA A 14 -5.80 0.20 -22.80
N ILE A 15 -6.36 1.41 -22.72
CA ILE A 15 -6.39 2.37 -23.82
C ILE A 15 -5.36 3.47 -23.51
N GLU A 16 -4.43 3.66 -24.44
CA GLU A 16 -3.40 4.70 -24.38
C GLU A 16 -4.04 6.09 -24.18
N ASP A 17 -3.41 6.93 -23.35
CA ASP A 17 -3.88 8.26 -22.95
C ASP A 17 -5.20 8.33 -22.16
N LEU A 18 -5.86 7.20 -21.86
CA LEU A 18 -7.02 7.16 -20.98
C LEU A 18 -6.59 6.75 -19.57
N LYS A 19 -6.87 7.63 -18.60
CA LYS A 19 -6.55 7.45 -17.17
C LYS A 19 -7.80 7.16 -16.33
N ALA A 20 -7.67 6.28 -15.34
CA ALA A 20 -8.71 6.05 -14.33
C ALA A 20 -8.59 7.07 -13.19
N VAL A 21 -9.56 7.98 -13.09
CA VAL A 21 -9.57 9.12 -12.17
C VAL A 21 -10.90 9.16 -11.40
N PRO A 22 -11.07 8.33 -10.35
CA PRO A 22 -12.37 8.14 -9.68
C PRO A 22 -12.92 9.43 -9.08
N TRP A 23 -12.08 10.24 -8.41
CA TRP A 23 -12.50 11.52 -7.83
C TRP A 23 -12.99 12.53 -8.89
N GLY A 24 -12.59 12.34 -10.15
CA GLY A 24 -13.06 13.14 -11.29
C GLY A 24 -14.55 12.97 -11.52
N LEU A 25 -15.10 11.78 -11.30
CA LEU A 25 -16.54 11.54 -11.39
C LEU A 25 -17.31 12.37 -10.36
N ARG A 26 -16.87 12.39 -9.10
CA ARG A 26 -17.52 13.20 -8.05
C ARG A 26 -17.45 14.69 -8.36
N ARG A 27 -16.31 15.19 -8.85
CA ARG A 27 -16.18 16.60 -9.28
C ARG A 27 -17.14 16.92 -10.43
N LEU A 28 -17.22 16.04 -11.43
CA LEU A 28 -18.15 16.20 -12.56
C LEU A 28 -19.62 16.23 -12.10
N LEU A 29 -20.01 15.33 -11.20
CA LEU A 29 -21.36 15.27 -10.65
C LEU A 29 -21.74 16.56 -9.89
N ASN A 30 -20.81 17.11 -9.09
CA ASN A 30 -21.02 18.39 -8.41
C ASN A 30 -21.12 19.56 -9.40
N TRP A 31 -20.25 19.58 -10.41
CA TRP A 31 -20.30 20.60 -11.45
C TRP A 31 -21.64 20.58 -12.21
N ILE A 32 -22.16 19.39 -12.57
CA ILE A 32 -23.48 19.27 -13.20
C ILE A 32 -24.58 19.81 -12.28
N LYS A 33 -24.51 19.51 -10.98
CA LYS A 33 -25.46 20.03 -10.00
C LYS A 33 -25.47 21.56 -9.96
N GLU A 34 -24.30 22.19 -9.91
CA GLU A 34 -24.15 23.64 -9.80
C GLU A 34 -24.61 24.38 -11.07
N GLU A 35 -24.30 23.83 -12.24
CA GLU A 35 -24.55 24.51 -13.52
C GLU A 35 -25.96 24.29 -14.08
N TYR A 36 -26.61 23.18 -13.76
CA TYR A 36 -27.88 22.76 -14.39
C TYR A 36 -29.06 22.72 -13.42
N ALA A 37 -29.04 23.55 -12.37
CA ALA A 37 -30.11 23.67 -11.37
C ALA A 37 -30.41 22.33 -10.66
N ASP A 38 -29.35 21.63 -10.25
CA ASP A 38 -29.38 20.39 -9.47
C ASP A 38 -30.33 19.34 -10.05
N PRO A 39 -30.14 18.82 -11.28
CA PRO A 39 -31.08 17.88 -11.91
C PRO A 39 -31.00 16.47 -11.29
N ASP A 40 -31.97 15.60 -11.59
CA ASP A 40 -31.81 14.17 -11.35
C ASP A 40 -30.79 13.60 -12.36
N ILE A 41 -29.77 12.88 -11.88
CA ILE A 41 -28.66 12.38 -12.70
C ILE A 41 -28.70 10.86 -12.79
N TYR A 42 -28.64 10.34 -14.01
CA TYR A 42 -28.38 8.91 -14.29
C TYR A 42 -27.02 8.79 -14.97
N ILE A 43 -26.09 8.05 -14.37
CA ILE A 43 -24.81 7.71 -15.00
C ILE A 43 -25.09 6.57 -15.96
N THR A 44 -25.29 6.91 -17.25
CA THR A 44 -25.74 5.95 -18.27
C THR A 44 -24.62 5.08 -18.83
N GLU A 45 -23.37 5.48 -18.63
CA GLU A 45 -22.21 4.69 -19.02
C GLU A 45 -21.01 5.03 -18.13
N ASN A 46 -20.45 4.03 -17.46
CA ASN A 46 -19.17 4.15 -16.77
C ASN A 46 -18.44 2.80 -16.75
N GLY A 47 -17.20 2.76 -17.21
CA GLY A 47 -16.45 1.51 -17.34
C GLY A 47 -14.99 1.74 -17.69
N VAL A 48 -14.23 0.65 -17.68
CA VAL A 48 -12.80 0.65 -18.03
C VAL A 48 -12.47 -0.52 -18.93
N ALA A 49 -11.57 -0.27 -19.88
CA ALA A 49 -11.03 -1.28 -20.77
C ALA A 49 -10.03 -2.19 -20.04
N THR A 50 -10.02 -3.46 -20.42
CA THR A 50 -8.95 -4.41 -20.11
C THR A 50 -8.31 -4.91 -21.40
N ASP A 51 -7.07 -5.37 -21.32
CA ASP A 51 -6.38 -5.98 -22.46
C ASP A 51 -7.14 -7.18 -23.03
N SER A 52 -7.02 -7.41 -24.34
CA SER A 52 -7.64 -8.55 -25.04
C SER A 52 -7.24 -9.93 -24.51
N GLY A 53 -6.11 -10.05 -23.80
CA GLY A 53 -5.73 -11.29 -23.11
C GLY A 53 -6.51 -11.57 -21.83
N THR A 54 -7.26 -10.58 -21.33
CA THR A 54 -8.04 -10.69 -20.10
C THR A 54 -9.29 -11.54 -20.33
N THR A 55 -9.33 -12.69 -19.67
CA THR A 55 -10.49 -13.59 -19.71
C THR A 55 -11.38 -13.36 -18.49
N VAL A 56 -11.19 -14.12 -17.41
CA VAL A 56 -12.03 -14.07 -16.21
C VAL A 56 -11.47 -13.20 -15.09
N ASP A 57 -10.15 -13.05 -15.02
CA ASP A 57 -9.44 -12.36 -13.94
C ASP A 57 -9.17 -10.90 -14.34
N ASP A 58 -9.98 -9.97 -13.84
CA ASP A 58 -9.94 -8.55 -14.18
C ASP A 58 -9.93 -7.62 -12.95
N PRO A 59 -8.90 -7.71 -12.09
CA PRO A 59 -8.84 -6.99 -10.82
C PRO A 59 -8.87 -5.46 -10.99
N ASP A 60 -8.31 -4.94 -12.09
CA ASP A 60 -8.31 -3.50 -12.37
C ASP A 60 -9.74 -2.97 -12.60
N ARG A 61 -10.60 -3.76 -13.25
CA ARG A 61 -12.02 -3.41 -13.43
C ARG A 61 -12.80 -3.45 -12.11
N ILE A 62 -12.48 -4.41 -11.23
CA ILE A 62 -13.04 -4.46 -9.87
C ILE A 62 -12.67 -3.18 -9.11
N PHE A 63 -11.39 -2.81 -9.13
CA PHE A 63 -10.91 -1.60 -8.46
C PHE A 63 -11.54 -0.33 -9.05
N PHE A 64 -11.68 -0.26 -10.38
CA PHE A 64 -12.38 0.82 -11.05
C PHE A 64 -13.82 0.97 -10.57
N TYR A 65 -14.64 -0.09 -10.61
CA TYR A 65 -16.02 0.00 -10.15
C TYR A 65 -16.13 0.30 -8.65
N LYS A 66 -15.26 -0.30 -7.83
CA LYS A 66 -15.21 0.01 -6.40
C LYS A 66 -15.04 1.50 -6.16
N THR A 67 -14.07 2.11 -6.81
CA THR A 67 -13.71 3.52 -6.58
C THR A 67 -14.70 4.50 -7.24
N TYR A 68 -15.18 4.23 -8.45
CA TYR A 68 -16.15 5.11 -9.12
C TYR A 68 -17.54 5.07 -8.48
N ILE A 69 -18.01 3.89 -8.05
CA ILE A 69 -19.29 3.77 -7.34
C ILE A 69 -19.20 4.43 -5.96
N ASP A 70 -18.06 4.31 -5.26
CA ASP A 70 -17.80 5.02 -4.00
C ASP A 70 -17.81 6.56 -4.19
N GLU A 71 -17.21 7.07 -5.25
CA GLU A 71 -17.24 8.51 -5.56
C GLU A 71 -18.64 9.00 -5.95
N ALA A 72 -19.45 8.19 -6.64
CA ALA A 72 -20.86 8.48 -6.86
C ALA A 72 -21.67 8.47 -5.55
N LEU A 73 -21.37 7.53 -4.63
CA LEU A 73 -22.00 7.45 -3.31
C LEU A 73 -21.63 8.66 -2.43
N LYS A 74 -20.38 9.13 -2.48
CA LYS A 74 -19.94 10.36 -1.82
C LYS A 74 -20.65 11.59 -2.39
N ALA A 75 -20.77 11.70 -3.71
CA ALA A 75 -21.53 12.78 -4.35
C ALA A 75 -22.99 12.80 -3.87
N TYR A 76 -23.62 11.63 -3.78
CA TYR A 76 -24.98 11.50 -3.26
C TYR A 76 -25.10 11.84 -1.77
N SER A 77 -24.27 11.21 -0.93
CA SER A 77 -24.44 11.21 0.54
C SER A 77 -23.83 12.43 1.23
N LEU A 78 -22.71 12.93 0.72
CA LEU A 78 -21.95 14.02 1.34
C LEU A 78 -22.24 15.37 0.66
N ASP A 79 -22.40 15.36 -0.67
CA ASP A 79 -22.56 16.60 -1.45
C ASP A 79 -24.01 16.89 -1.85
N GLY A 80 -24.91 15.93 -1.61
CA GLY A 80 -26.34 16.05 -1.91
C GLY A 80 -26.64 16.13 -3.41
N VAL A 81 -25.83 15.49 -4.27
CA VAL A 81 -26.13 15.36 -5.70
C VAL A 81 -27.25 14.32 -5.90
N ARG A 82 -28.25 14.63 -6.75
CA ARG A 82 -29.40 13.75 -7.01
C ARG A 82 -29.09 12.62 -7.99
N VAL A 83 -28.12 11.76 -7.66
CA VAL A 83 -27.81 10.54 -8.44
C VAL A 83 -28.93 9.51 -8.28
N LYS A 84 -29.46 9.01 -9.40
CA LYS A 84 -30.61 8.07 -9.48
C LYS A 84 -30.28 6.71 -10.08
N GLY A 85 -29.15 6.58 -10.78
CA GLY A 85 -28.76 5.32 -11.38
C GLY A 85 -27.31 5.30 -11.82
N PHE A 86 -26.75 4.10 -11.88
CA PHE A 86 -25.39 3.81 -12.33
C PHE A 86 -25.42 2.61 -13.29
N MET A 87 -24.90 2.78 -14.49
CA MET A 87 -24.90 1.77 -15.54
C MET A 87 -23.45 1.43 -15.89
N ALA A 88 -23.01 0.26 -15.41
CA ALA A 88 -21.70 -0.29 -15.70
C ALA A 88 -21.56 -0.60 -17.21
N SER A 89 -20.51 -0.03 -17.83
CA SER A 89 -20.10 -0.35 -19.19
C SER A 89 -19.02 -1.43 -19.16
N SER A 90 -19.24 -2.63 -19.70
CA SER A 90 -20.41 -3.09 -20.46
C SER A 90 -20.86 -4.49 -20.02
N LEU A 91 -22.02 -4.95 -20.50
CA LEU A 91 -22.53 -6.28 -20.13
C LEU A 91 -21.60 -7.41 -20.59
N MET A 92 -21.00 -7.29 -21.78
CA MET A 92 -20.15 -8.32 -22.38
C MET A 92 -19.11 -7.69 -23.31
N ASP A 93 -17.98 -8.37 -23.51
CA ASP A 93 -16.96 -7.90 -24.45
C ASP A 93 -17.56 -7.76 -25.85
N SER A 94 -17.20 -6.66 -26.52
CA SER A 94 -17.84 -6.23 -27.75
C SER A 94 -16.83 -5.69 -28.76
N PHE A 95 -17.33 -5.13 -29.87
CA PHE A 95 -16.48 -4.45 -30.85
C PHE A 95 -16.29 -2.99 -30.39
N GLU A 96 -15.06 -2.64 -29.99
CA GLU A 96 -14.73 -1.36 -29.35
C GLU A 96 -14.24 -0.31 -30.37
N TRP A 97 -15.07 -0.04 -31.38
CA TRP A 97 -14.87 1.01 -32.39
C TRP A 97 -13.46 0.98 -33.04
N LEU A 98 -12.66 2.03 -32.83
CA LEU A 98 -11.30 2.15 -33.39
C LEU A 98 -10.33 1.10 -32.83
N ASN A 99 -10.64 0.52 -31.66
CA ASN A 99 -9.82 -0.52 -31.04
C ASN A 99 -10.19 -1.94 -31.49
N GLY A 100 -11.30 -2.10 -32.22
CA GLY A 100 -11.80 -3.42 -32.63
C GLY A 100 -11.97 -4.36 -31.44
N TYR A 101 -11.34 -5.53 -31.48
CA TYR A 101 -11.37 -6.52 -30.39
C TYR A 101 -10.07 -6.55 -29.55
N ARG A 102 -9.25 -5.49 -29.60
CA ARG A 102 -7.95 -5.44 -28.89
C ARG A 102 -8.09 -5.14 -27.40
N VAL A 103 -9.23 -4.60 -27.00
CA VAL A 103 -9.61 -4.33 -25.62
C VAL A 103 -11.04 -4.81 -25.39
N GLY A 104 -11.41 -5.01 -24.13
CA GLY A 104 -12.78 -5.36 -23.75
C GLY A 104 -13.24 -4.54 -22.56
N PHE A 105 -14.52 -4.16 -22.54
CA PHE A 105 -15.19 -3.47 -21.43
C PHE A 105 -16.13 -4.38 -20.63
N GLY A 106 -16.37 -5.60 -21.12
CA GLY A 106 -17.45 -6.44 -20.65
C GLY A 106 -17.23 -7.03 -19.27
N LEU A 107 -18.30 -7.08 -18.48
CA LEU A 107 -18.44 -7.94 -17.31
C LEU A 107 -18.43 -9.43 -17.69
N HIS A 108 -18.75 -9.77 -18.94
CA HIS A 108 -18.63 -11.13 -19.46
C HIS A 108 -17.58 -11.20 -20.56
N HIS A 109 -16.65 -12.13 -20.43
CA HIS A 109 -15.74 -12.49 -21.50
C HIS A 109 -16.51 -13.17 -22.63
N VAL A 110 -16.22 -12.76 -23.87
CA VAL A 110 -16.74 -13.40 -25.08
C VAL A 110 -15.57 -13.97 -25.87
N ASP A 111 -15.56 -15.29 -26.06
CA ASP A 111 -14.58 -15.93 -26.95
C ASP A 111 -15.02 -15.73 -28.41
N PHE A 112 -14.37 -14.77 -29.07
CA PHE A 112 -14.62 -14.43 -30.47
C PHE A 112 -14.07 -15.45 -31.48
N GLN A 113 -13.15 -16.33 -31.06
CA GLN A 113 -12.59 -17.39 -31.89
C GLN A 113 -13.51 -18.61 -31.92
N ASN A 114 -14.30 -18.81 -30.86
CA ASN A 114 -15.32 -19.86 -30.82
C ASN A 114 -16.61 -19.44 -31.56
N PRO A 115 -17.07 -20.20 -32.57
CA PRO A 115 -18.31 -19.88 -33.30
C PRO A 115 -19.56 -19.76 -32.42
N SER A 116 -19.59 -20.46 -31.28
CA SER A 116 -20.72 -20.38 -30.33
C SER A 116 -20.71 -19.13 -29.46
N ARG A 117 -19.59 -18.37 -29.43
CA ARG A 117 -19.39 -17.13 -28.66
C ARG A 117 -19.88 -17.27 -27.21
N PRO A 118 -19.34 -18.23 -26.43
CA PRO A 118 -19.75 -18.39 -25.05
C PRO A 118 -19.51 -17.11 -24.25
N ARG A 119 -20.41 -16.79 -23.32
CA ARG A 119 -20.28 -15.66 -22.38
C ARG A 119 -19.89 -16.23 -21.03
N THR A 120 -18.71 -15.86 -20.53
CA THR A 120 -18.21 -16.30 -19.24
C THR A 120 -18.14 -15.10 -18.29
N PRO A 121 -18.80 -15.14 -17.11
CA PRO A 121 -18.73 -14.03 -16.17
C PRO A 121 -17.30 -13.83 -15.68
N LYS A 122 -16.83 -12.58 -15.69
CA LYS A 122 -15.56 -12.17 -15.08
C LYS A 122 -15.72 -11.94 -13.58
N TYR A 123 -14.62 -11.80 -12.84
CA TYR A 123 -14.68 -11.48 -11.42
C TYR A 123 -15.36 -10.12 -11.15
N SER A 124 -15.19 -9.13 -12.03
CA SER A 124 -15.96 -7.89 -11.99
C SER A 124 -17.48 -8.08 -12.08
N ALA A 125 -17.97 -9.10 -12.78
CA ALA A 125 -19.40 -9.43 -12.83
C ALA A 125 -19.92 -9.88 -11.46
N HIS A 126 -19.16 -10.75 -10.80
CA HIS A 126 -19.47 -11.23 -9.46
C HIS A 126 -19.40 -10.09 -8.44
N TYR A 127 -18.41 -9.21 -8.57
CA TYR A 127 -18.28 -8.02 -7.73
C TYR A 127 -19.46 -7.06 -7.92
N TYR A 128 -19.83 -6.73 -9.16
CA TYR A 128 -20.95 -5.85 -9.45
C TYR A 128 -22.28 -6.44 -8.97
N TYR A 129 -22.45 -7.78 -9.07
CA TYR A 129 -23.57 -8.49 -8.46
C TYR A 129 -23.64 -8.28 -6.94
N GLN A 130 -22.52 -8.34 -6.22
CA GLN A 130 -22.50 -8.09 -4.78
C GLN A 130 -22.92 -6.65 -4.44
N ILE A 131 -22.40 -5.66 -5.18
CA ILE A 131 -22.79 -4.25 -5.02
C ILE A 131 -24.30 -4.07 -5.21
N ILE A 132 -24.89 -4.69 -6.25
CA ILE A 132 -26.34 -4.63 -6.50
C ILE A 132 -27.11 -5.32 -5.37
N ARG A 133 -26.70 -6.54 -5.00
CA ARG A 133 -27.34 -7.34 -3.94
C ARG A 133 -27.38 -6.58 -2.62
N ASP A 134 -26.28 -5.92 -2.29
CA ASP A 134 -26.10 -5.21 -1.01
C ASP A 134 -26.50 -3.73 -1.11
N ASN A 135 -26.94 -3.28 -2.29
CA ASN A 135 -27.28 -1.89 -2.60
C ASN A 135 -26.19 -0.88 -2.19
N GLY A 136 -24.93 -1.20 -2.51
CA GLY A 136 -23.76 -0.38 -2.19
C GLY A 136 -22.71 -1.14 -1.37
N PHE A 137 -22.09 -0.44 -0.41
CA PHE A 137 -21.00 -0.94 0.42
C PHE A 137 -21.45 -1.05 1.89
N PRO A 138 -22.10 -2.14 2.29
CA PRO A 138 -22.49 -2.33 3.69
C PRO A 138 -21.24 -2.44 4.56
N GLN A 139 -21.37 -2.07 5.84
CA GLN A 139 -20.31 -2.34 6.81
C GLN A 139 -20.11 -3.86 6.92
N PRO A 140 -18.87 -4.37 6.79
CA PRO A 140 -18.61 -5.80 6.92
C PRO A 140 -19.05 -6.31 8.29
N SER A 141 -19.82 -7.38 8.31
CA SER A 141 -20.19 -8.06 9.55
C SER A 141 -18.94 -8.68 10.17
N GLY A 142 -18.44 -8.09 11.26
CA GLY A 142 -17.23 -8.57 11.95
C GLY A 142 -16.15 -7.50 12.14
N ASP A 143 -16.23 -6.39 11.39
CA ASP A 143 -15.28 -5.26 11.51
C ASP A 143 -15.67 -4.26 12.61
N ASN A 144 -16.53 -4.68 13.54
CA ASN A 144 -16.83 -3.88 14.71
C ASN A 144 -15.56 -3.73 15.54
N VAL A 145 -15.19 -2.50 15.85
CA VAL A 145 -14.09 -2.22 16.78
C VAL A 145 -14.35 -2.98 18.08
N LEU A 146 -13.47 -3.92 18.40
CA LEU A 146 -13.54 -4.65 19.66
C LEU A 146 -12.96 -3.75 20.76
N TYR A 147 -13.85 -3.22 21.60
CA TYR A 147 -13.44 -2.43 22.76
C TYR A 147 -13.03 -3.36 23.89
N GLY A 148 -11.82 -3.18 24.41
CA GLY A 148 -11.27 -3.98 25.49
C GLY A 148 -9.82 -3.62 25.82
N HIS A 149 -9.23 -4.38 26.74
CA HIS A 149 -7.83 -4.24 27.13
C HIS A 149 -7.08 -5.55 26.86
N PHE A 150 -5.83 -5.45 26.43
CA PHE A 150 -4.92 -6.59 26.45
C PHE A 150 -4.58 -6.96 27.91
N ARG A 151 -4.00 -8.16 28.11
CA ARG A 151 -3.49 -8.57 29.42
C ARG A 151 -2.47 -7.55 29.93
N GLU A 152 -2.36 -7.41 31.26
CA GLU A 152 -1.42 -6.47 31.90
C GLU A 152 0.04 -6.68 31.48
N ASP A 153 0.41 -7.93 31.16
CA ASP A 153 1.74 -8.34 30.73
C ASP A 153 1.93 -8.33 29.19
N PHE A 154 1.05 -7.68 28.44
CA PHE A 154 1.16 -7.61 26.99
C PHE A 154 2.40 -6.83 26.55
N ALA A 155 3.16 -7.41 25.62
CA ALA A 155 4.40 -6.84 25.11
C ALA A 155 4.13 -5.75 24.05
N TRP A 156 4.15 -4.49 24.48
CA TRP A 156 4.17 -3.32 23.60
C TRP A 156 5.61 -2.98 23.25
N SER A 157 5.97 -3.11 21.97
CA SER A 157 7.35 -2.99 21.49
C SER A 157 7.48 -2.16 20.23
N THR A 158 8.69 -1.67 19.98
CA THR A 158 9.19 -1.31 18.65
C THR A 158 10.43 -2.15 18.31
N SER A 159 10.96 -2.03 17.10
CA SER A 159 12.11 -2.82 16.66
C SER A 159 13.05 -2.11 15.70
N THR A 160 14.31 -2.52 15.70
CA THR A 160 15.35 -2.07 14.76
C THR A 160 16.17 -3.23 14.23
N ALA A 161 17.00 -2.94 13.23
CA ALA A 161 18.00 -3.87 12.71
C ALA A 161 19.37 -3.20 12.63
N ALA A 162 20.41 -3.92 13.04
CA ALA A 162 21.76 -3.42 13.23
C ALA A 162 22.30 -2.59 12.05
N PHE A 163 22.30 -3.13 10.83
CA PHE A 163 22.87 -2.44 9.67
C PHE A 163 22.16 -1.12 9.33
N GLN A 164 20.85 -1.04 9.59
CA GLN A 164 20.05 0.13 9.23
C GLN A 164 20.25 1.31 10.19
N ILE A 165 20.65 1.06 11.44
CA ILE A 165 20.66 2.11 12.49
C ILE A 165 22.01 2.32 13.16
N GLU A 166 22.84 1.28 13.30
CA GLU A 166 24.04 1.37 14.15
C GLU A 166 25.07 2.35 13.60
N GLY A 167 25.34 2.32 12.29
CA GLY A 167 26.50 2.99 11.73
C GLY A 167 27.81 2.41 12.27
N GLY A 168 28.86 3.23 12.32
CA GLY A 168 30.17 2.81 12.83
C GLY A 168 30.68 1.56 12.12
N TRP A 169 30.52 1.51 10.79
CA TRP A 169 30.69 0.28 10.00
C TRP A 169 32.09 -0.34 10.07
N ARG A 170 33.11 0.45 10.39
CA ARG A 170 34.50 0.03 10.65
C ARG A 170 35.02 0.48 12.02
N ALA A 171 34.15 1.01 12.88
CA ALA A 171 34.54 1.44 14.22
C ALA A 171 34.91 0.22 15.08
N ASP A 172 35.89 0.43 15.97
CA ASP A 172 36.28 -0.49 17.04
C ASP A 172 36.42 -1.96 16.61
N GLY A 173 37.00 -2.20 15.44
CA GLY A 173 37.32 -3.54 14.96
C GLY A 173 36.15 -4.32 14.35
N LYS A 174 35.00 -3.69 14.06
CA LYS A 174 33.92 -4.33 13.28
C LYS A 174 34.45 -4.81 11.91
N GLY A 175 34.14 -6.06 11.57
CA GLY A 175 34.41 -6.66 10.27
C GLY A 175 33.44 -6.22 9.16
N LEU A 176 33.76 -6.61 7.93
CA LEU A 176 32.90 -6.35 6.78
C LEU A 176 31.74 -7.35 6.72
N SER A 177 30.53 -6.84 6.54
CA SER A 177 29.37 -7.62 6.15
C SER A 177 29.23 -7.67 4.63
N ILE A 178 28.38 -8.58 4.15
CA ILE A 178 27.95 -8.61 2.75
C ILE A 178 27.24 -7.31 2.34
N TRP A 179 26.53 -6.68 3.28
CA TRP A 179 25.82 -5.42 3.04
C TRP A 179 26.77 -4.25 2.90
N ASP A 180 27.86 -4.21 3.69
CA ASP A 180 28.92 -3.21 3.52
C ASP A 180 29.50 -3.31 2.09
N GLN A 181 29.80 -4.51 1.59
CA GLN A 181 30.32 -4.66 0.22
C GLN A 181 29.28 -4.27 -0.84
N PHE A 182 28.02 -4.68 -0.64
CA PHE A 182 26.94 -4.42 -1.58
C PHE A 182 26.65 -2.91 -1.70
N SER A 183 26.53 -2.20 -0.57
CA SER A 183 26.19 -0.77 -0.57
C SER A 183 27.31 0.12 -1.07
N HIS A 184 28.57 -0.30 -0.94
CA HIS A 184 29.73 0.42 -1.50
C HIS A 184 29.94 0.15 -2.99
N THR A 185 29.16 -0.73 -3.61
CA THR A 185 29.23 -0.96 -5.05
C THR A 185 28.38 0.09 -5.77
N PRO A 186 28.94 0.88 -6.69
CA PRO A 186 28.19 1.92 -7.40
C PRO A 186 26.93 1.39 -8.07
N LEU A 187 25.88 2.21 -8.09
CA LEU A 187 24.57 1.98 -8.71
C LEU A 187 23.76 0.82 -8.11
N ARG A 188 24.14 0.33 -6.92
CA ARG A 188 23.42 -0.75 -6.22
C ARG A 188 22.42 -0.26 -5.19
N VAL A 189 22.63 0.94 -4.66
CA VAL A 189 21.75 1.60 -3.68
C VAL A 189 21.32 2.94 -4.27
N GLY A 190 20.11 3.39 -3.93
CA GLY A 190 19.63 4.71 -4.34
C GLY A 190 20.62 5.79 -3.93
N ASP A 191 20.88 6.72 -4.86
CA ASP A 191 21.82 7.85 -4.66
C ASP A 191 23.24 7.44 -4.21
N ASP A 192 23.65 6.19 -4.48
CA ASP A 192 24.93 5.60 -4.04
C ASP A 192 25.17 5.68 -2.51
N GLU A 193 24.09 5.68 -1.72
CA GLU A 193 24.14 5.74 -0.26
C GLU A 193 24.61 4.43 0.39
N ASN A 194 25.06 4.51 1.64
CA ASN A 194 25.51 3.36 2.44
C ASN A 194 25.17 3.50 3.93
N GLY A 195 25.37 2.41 4.69
CA GLY A 195 25.08 2.32 6.13
C GLY A 195 26.22 2.77 7.04
N ASP A 196 27.21 3.53 6.55
CA ASP A 196 28.45 3.80 7.28
C ASP A 196 28.23 4.57 8.58
N ILE A 197 27.35 5.58 8.51
CA ILE A 197 26.96 6.44 9.63
C ILE A 197 25.53 6.09 10.09
N ALA A 198 24.60 5.89 9.15
CA ALA A 198 23.19 5.57 9.43
C ALA A 198 22.56 6.53 10.48
N CYS A 199 21.81 6.00 11.45
CA CYS A 199 21.28 6.79 12.58
C CYS A 199 22.33 7.06 13.67
N ASP A 200 23.52 6.47 13.56
CA ASP A 200 24.61 6.54 14.52
C ASP A 200 24.25 5.99 15.92
N SER A 201 23.34 5.00 15.97
CA SER A 201 22.93 4.33 17.21
C SER A 201 24.08 3.62 17.92
N TYR A 202 25.20 3.36 17.22
CA TYR A 202 26.42 2.86 17.85
C TYR A 202 26.96 3.83 18.91
N ASN A 203 26.85 5.13 18.65
CA ASN A 203 27.33 6.20 19.52
C ASN A 203 26.21 6.88 20.33
N LYS A 204 24.95 6.70 19.94
CA LYS A 204 23.78 7.44 20.47
C LYS A 204 22.78 6.58 21.24
N ILE A 205 23.28 5.57 21.97
CA ILE A 205 22.44 4.73 22.83
C ILE A 205 21.57 5.58 23.78
N PRO A 206 22.07 6.62 24.49
CA PRO A 206 21.24 7.40 25.42
C PRO A 206 20.03 8.06 24.75
N GLU A 207 20.19 8.57 23.54
CA GLU A 207 19.15 9.22 22.75
C GLU A 207 18.09 8.20 22.30
N ASP A 208 18.51 7.04 21.82
CA ASP A 208 17.61 5.96 21.42
C ASP A 208 16.78 5.45 22.59
N LEU A 209 17.40 5.27 23.75
CA LEU A 209 16.73 4.87 25.00
C LEU A 209 15.75 5.93 25.48
N ALA A 210 16.05 7.22 25.30
CA ALA A 210 15.14 8.31 25.64
C ALA A 210 13.87 8.26 24.77
N MET A 211 14.00 7.97 23.48
CA MET A 211 12.85 7.79 22.59
C MET A 211 11.97 6.61 23.01
N LEU A 212 12.57 5.45 23.34
CA LEU A 212 11.84 4.28 23.84
C LEU A 212 11.06 4.59 25.12
N LYS A 213 11.67 5.35 26.03
CA LYS A 213 11.03 5.79 27.28
C LYS A 213 9.86 6.73 27.05
N ILE A 214 9.99 7.69 26.12
CA ILE A 214 8.90 8.61 25.74
C ILE A 214 7.73 7.84 25.12
N LEU A 215 8.01 6.84 24.28
CA LEU A 215 6.99 5.98 23.67
C LEU A 215 6.30 5.05 24.67
N LYS A 216 6.90 4.83 25.86
CA LYS A 216 6.41 3.92 26.90
C LYS A 216 6.25 2.47 26.44
N VAL A 217 7.14 2.02 25.55
CA VAL A 217 7.23 0.59 25.21
C VAL A 217 7.80 -0.18 26.40
N ASN A 218 7.31 -1.39 26.62
CA ASN A 218 7.80 -2.31 27.65
C ASN A 218 8.66 -3.44 27.05
N HIS A 219 8.94 -3.38 25.75
CA HIS A 219 9.86 -4.27 25.06
C HIS A 219 10.60 -3.49 23.96
N TYR A 220 11.82 -3.93 23.64
CA TYR A 220 12.56 -3.45 22.49
C TYR A 220 13.28 -4.61 21.80
N ARG A 221 12.98 -4.80 20.51
CA ARG A 221 13.57 -5.88 19.71
C ARG A 221 14.62 -5.31 18.77
N PHE A 222 15.88 -5.69 18.95
CA PHE A 222 16.97 -5.33 18.04
C PHE A 222 17.65 -6.59 17.49
N SER A 223 18.39 -6.45 16.40
CA SER A 223 19.29 -7.51 15.92
C SER A 223 20.73 -7.20 16.27
N VAL A 224 21.54 -8.25 16.40
CA VAL A 224 22.98 -8.13 16.65
C VAL A 224 23.73 -8.21 15.32
N SER A 225 24.68 -7.30 15.13
CA SER A 225 25.61 -7.33 13.99
C SER A 225 26.67 -8.40 14.23
N TRP A 226 26.53 -9.54 13.55
CA TRP A 226 27.53 -10.62 13.59
C TRP A 226 28.95 -10.07 13.35
N PRO A 227 29.27 -9.36 12.26
CA PRO A 227 30.65 -8.91 12.03
C PRO A 227 31.13 -7.85 13.02
N ARG A 228 30.25 -7.24 13.83
CA ARG A 228 30.68 -6.38 14.93
C ARG A 228 31.23 -7.19 16.10
N ILE A 229 30.68 -8.37 16.38
CA ILE A 229 31.14 -9.27 17.45
C ILE A 229 32.23 -10.22 16.97
N LEU A 230 32.07 -10.81 15.78
CA LEU A 230 33.01 -11.77 15.19
C LEU A 230 33.47 -11.25 13.81
N PRO A 231 34.51 -10.40 13.76
CA PRO A 231 34.91 -9.68 12.54
C PRO A 231 35.30 -10.57 11.36
N ASP A 232 35.82 -11.76 11.62
CA ASP A 232 36.20 -12.75 10.61
C ASP A 232 35.14 -13.85 10.42
N GLY A 233 34.00 -13.73 11.11
CA GLY A 233 32.92 -14.73 11.10
C GLY A 233 33.18 -15.96 11.97
N THR A 234 34.31 -16.05 12.67
CA THR A 234 34.69 -17.20 13.53
C THR A 234 34.78 -16.80 15.00
N THR A 235 34.82 -17.79 15.91
CA THR A 235 35.01 -17.54 17.35
C THR A 235 36.49 -17.43 17.76
N SER A 236 37.42 -17.45 16.80
CA SER A 236 38.87 -17.37 17.07
C SER A 236 39.28 -16.01 17.63
N PHE A 237 38.56 -14.95 17.22
CA PHE A 237 38.73 -13.60 17.73
C PHE A 237 37.36 -12.97 17.98
N ILE A 238 37.07 -12.66 19.24
CA ILE A 238 35.85 -11.95 19.65
C ILE A 238 36.20 -10.48 19.85
N ASN A 239 35.49 -9.60 19.15
CA ASN A 239 35.64 -8.16 19.33
C ASN A 239 34.93 -7.68 20.60
N THR A 240 35.69 -7.49 21.67
CA THR A 240 35.18 -7.05 22.97
C THR A 240 34.44 -5.72 22.90
N ALA A 241 34.92 -4.74 22.11
CA ALA A 241 34.26 -3.44 22.01
C ALA A 241 32.86 -3.55 21.36
N GLY A 242 32.73 -4.42 20.36
CA GLY A 242 31.45 -4.76 19.75
C GLY A 242 30.49 -5.46 20.72
N LEU A 243 31.01 -6.35 21.56
CA LEU A 243 30.22 -7.02 22.61
C LEU A 243 29.78 -6.04 23.70
N ASP A 244 30.67 -5.14 24.13
CA ASP A 244 30.41 -4.11 25.14
C ASP A 244 29.34 -3.11 24.70
N TYR A 245 29.23 -2.83 23.39
CA TYR A 245 28.11 -2.07 22.83
C TYR A 245 26.76 -2.74 23.13
N TYR A 246 26.61 -4.03 22.83
CA TYR A 246 25.36 -4.75 23.10
C TYR A 246 25.11 -4.95 24.60
N HIS A 247 26.15 -5.13 25.41
CA HIS A 247 26.01 -5.13 26.87
C HIS A 247 25.44 -3.81 27.37
N ARG A 248 25.97 -2.66 26.92
CA ARG A 248 25.42 -1.34 27.28
C ARG A 248 23.96 -1.20 26.85
N LEU A 249 23.61 -1.67 25.65
CA LEU A 249 22.23 -1.61 25.14
C LEU A 249 21.26 -2.49 25.96
N VAL A 250 21.69 -3.69 26.37
CA VAL A 250 20.88 -4.61 27.18
C VAL A 250 20.80 -4.15 28.64
N ASP A 251 21.91 -3.72 29.24
CA ASP A 251 21.97 -3.29 30.64
C ASP A 251 21.23 -1.97 30.87
N ALA A 252 21.11 -1.15 29.83
CA ALA A 252 20.24 0.02 29.80
C ALA A 252 18.75 -0.30 30.09
N ARG A 253 18.33 -1.58 30.09
CA ARG A 253 17.02 -2.03 30.58
C ARG A 253 16.67 -1.48 31.96
N HIS A 254 17.67 -1.30 32.84
CA HIS A 254 17.47 -0.80 34.20
C HIS A 254 17.16 0.72 34.25
N ILE A 255 17.46 1.46 33.17
CA ILE A 255 17.25 2.92 33.08
C ILE A 255 15.82 3.25 32.58
N ILE A 256 15.20 2.33 31.86
CA ILE A 256 13.87 2.55 31.25
C ILE A 256 12.71 1.98 32.10
N ASN A 257 12.95 1.21 33.18
CA ASN A 257 11.88 0.52 33.92
C ASN A 257 10.97 -0.28 32.96
N ILE A 258 11.60 -1.11 32.13
CA ILE A 258 10.92 -1.98 31.16
C ILE A 258 10.25 -3.18 31.87
N ASP A 259 10.54 -3.43 33.15
CA ASP A 259 9.85 -4.41 33.97
C ASP A 259 8.99 -3.76 35.06
N GLY A 260 7.66 -3.92 34.92
CA GLY A 260 6.69 -4.04 36.01
C GLY A 260 6.67 -2.98 37.12
N LYS A 261 5.91 -1.92 36.90
CA LYS A 261 4.83 -1.46 37.80
C LYS A 261 3.86 -0.54 37.08
#